data_AF-A0A7Z9QRV8-F1
#
_entry.id   AF-A0A7Z9QRV8-F1
#
_cell.length_a   1.000
_cell.length_b   1.000
_cell.length_c   1.000
_cell.angle_alpha   90.00
_cell.angle_beta   90.00
_cell.angle_gamma   90.00
#
_symmetry.space_group_name_H-M   'P 1'
#
loop_
_entity.id
_entity.type
_entity.pdbx_description
1 polymer ?
#
loop_
_entity_poly.entity_id
_entity_poly.type
_entity_poly.pdbx_seq_one_letter_code
_entity_poly.pdbx_strand_id
1 'polypeptide(L)' 'MNLVDTELKIILKEFVKTSFGRDIRVIAIGGRMAASMQSRQWTEVSANITRDGEGKPIEVNNDMEFLSQEEQPG' A
#
# COMPACT_ATOMS: atom_id res chain seq x y z
N MET A 1 31.15 19.96 1.70
CA MET A 1 30.07 19.03 1.35
C MET A 1 28.77 19.66 1.84
N ASN A 2 27.96 20.19 0.93
CA ASN A 2 26.67 20.76 1.32
C ASN A 2 25.72 19.57 1.54
N LEU A 3 25.28 19.40 2.79
CA LEU A 3 24.48 18.25 3.24
C LEU A 3 22.98 18.44 3.01
N VAL A 4 22.56 19.60 2.49
CA VAL A 4 21.15 19.97 2.32
C VAL A 4 20.81 20.00 0.84
N ASP A 5 19.96 19.09 0.42
CA ASP A 5 19.31 19.13 -0.89
C ASP A 5 18.00 19.92 -0.78
N THR A 6 18.00 21.13 -1.32
CA THR A 6 16.84 22.04 -1.32
C THR A 6 15.82 21.72 -2.40
N GLU A 7 16.13 20.82 -3.34
CA GLU A 7 15.21 20.39 -4.41
C GLU A 7 14.45 19.11 -4.03
N LEU A 8 14.69 18.57 -2.84
CA LEU A 8 14.05 17.36 -2.34
C LEU A 8 12.53 17.56 -2.21
N LYS A 9 11.76 16.75 -2.92
CA LYS A 9 10.29 16.76 -2.85
C LYS A 9 9.83 15.84 -1.72
N ILE A 10 9.23 16.43 -0.68
CA ILE A 10 8.72 15.70 0.49
C ILE A 10 7.20 15.72 0.46
N ILE A 11 6.60 14.55 0.69
CA ILE A 11 5.17 14.42 0.96
C ILE A 11 4.99 14.12 2.44
N LEU A 12 4.31 15.01 3.16
CA LEU A 12 3.89 14.77 4.55
C LEU A 12 2.46 14.24 4.54
N LYS A 13 2.22 13.17 5.30
CA LYS A 13 0.90 12.54 5.46
C LYS A 13 0.67 12.18 6.92
N GLU A 14 -0.60 12.05 7.28
CA GLU A 14 -0.99 11.52 8.58
C GLU A 14 -0.49 10.08 8.76
N PHE A 15 -0.04 9.77 9.98
CA PHE A 15 0.26 8.39 10.37
C PHE A 15 -1.01 7.67 10.82
N VAL A 16 -1.51 6.76 9.98
CA VAL A 16 -2.70 5.94 10.26
C VAL A 16 -2.34 4.81 11.22
N LYS A 17 -2.38 5.08 12.54
CA LYS A 17 -1.94 4.14 13.59
C LYS A 17 -2.61 2.77 13.54
N THR A 18 -3.88 2.71 13.13
CA THR A 18 -4.64 1.47 12.96
C THR A 18 -4.07 0.56 11.86
N SER A 19 -3.22 1.09 10.97
CA SER A 19 -2.55 0.35 9.90
C SER A 19 -1.07 0.04 10.19
N PHE A 20 -0.55 0.26 11.40
CA PHE A 20 0.88 0.04 11.71
C PHE A 20 1.35 -1.33 11.24
N GLY A 21 2.35 -1.33 10.33
CA GLY A 21 2.92 -2.52 9.73
C GLY A 21 1.89 -3.36 8.98
N ARG A 22 0.82 -2.79 8.42
CA ARG A 22 -0.16 -3.48 7.56
C ARG A 22 -0.46 -2.66 6.32
N ASP A 23 -0.47 -3.34 5.19
CA ASP A 23 -1.18 -2.86 4.01
C ASP A 23 -2.03 -3.97 3.38
N ILE A 24 -2.96 -3.55 2.54
CA ILE A 24 -3.65 -4.43 1.60
C ILE A 24 -3.15 -4.03 0.22
N ARG A 25 -2.55 -4.98 -0.49
CA ARG A 25 -2.14 -4.82 -1.88
C ARG A 25 -3.16 -5.49 -2.77
N VAL A 26 -3.63 -4.75 -3.76
CA VAL A 26 -4.57 -5.25 -4.75
C VAL A 26 -3.99 -5.00 -6.13
N ILE A 27 -4.17 -5.98 -7.03
CA ILE A 27 -3.72 -5.92 -8.42
C ILE A 27 -4.97 -5.88 -9.30
N ALA A 28 -5.13 -4.79 -10.05
CA ALA A 28 -6.17 -4.63 -11.05
C ALA A 28 -5.63 -4.93 -12.46
N ILE A 29 -6.40 -5.65 -13.28
CA ILE A 29 -6.09 -5.92 -14.69
C ILE A 29 -7.32 -5.54 -15.52
N GLY A 30 -7.15 -4.57 -16.42
CA GLY A 30 -8.25 -4.11 -17.29
C GLY A 30 -9.45 -3.55 -16.53
N GLY A 31 -9.21 -2.85 -15.41
CA GLY A 31 -10.27 -2.26 -14.57
C GLY A 31 -11.02 -3.24 -13.67
N ARG A 32 -10.50 -4.45 -13.47
CA ARG A 32 -11.09 -5.49 -12.58
C ARG A 32 -10.04 -6.00 -11.61
N MET A 33 -10.41 -6.32 -10.38
CA MET A 33 -9.44 -6.90 -9.44
C MET A 33 -9.11 -8.35 -9.79
N ALA A 34 -7.82 -8.63 -9.92
CA ALA A 34 -7.29 -9.93 -10.29
C ALA A 34 -6.72 -10.69 -9.07
N ALA A 35 -6.18 -9.97 -8.08
CA ALA A 35 -5.63 -10.56 -6.86
C ALA A 35 -5.57 -9.54 -5.72
N SER A 36 -5.65 -10.02 -4.48
CA SER A 36 -5.41 -9.23 -3.28
C SER A 36 -4.56 -10.00 -2.26
N MET A 37 -3.80 -9.25 -1.47
CA MET A 37 -2.92 -9.78 -0.44
C MET A 37 -2.85 -8.79 0.72
N GLN A 38 -2.94 -9.30 1.95
CA GLN A 38 -2.58 -8.53 3.13
C GLN A 38 -1.11 -8.76 3.44
N SER A 39 -0.38 -7.68 3.72
CA SER A 39 0.97 -7.74 4.25
C SER A 39 1.00 -7.35 5.73
N ARG A 40 1.93 -7.93 6.50
CA ARG A 40 2.11 -7.65 7.93
C ARG A 40 3.58 -7.58 8.32
N GLN A 41 3.92 -6.57 9.10
CA GLN A 41 5.17 -6.40 9.84
C GLN A 41 4.85 -5.97 11.28
N TRP A 42 5.64 -6.42 12.25
CA TRP A 42 5.35 -6.24 13.68
C TRP A 42 6.17 -5.13 14.33
N THR A 43 7.33 -4.82 13.76
CA THR A 43 8.33 -3.92 14.35
C THR A 43 8.47 -2.60 13.60
N GLU A 44 8.00 -2.54 12.35
CA GLU A 44 8.14 -1.38 11.48
C GLU A 44 6.79 -0.86 10.96
N VAL A 45 6.77 0.42 10.60
CA VAL A 45 5.61 1.04 9.95
C VAL A 45 5.40 0.47 8.54
N SER A 46 6.49 0.11 7.84
CA SER A 46 6.43 -0.46 6.49
C SER A 46 6.07 -1.94 6.54
N ALA A 47 5.03 -2.33 5.79
CA ALA A 47 4.60 -3.72 5.65
C ALA A 47 5.19 -4.40 4.39
N ASN A 48 6.16 -3.76 3.73
CA ASN A 48 6.76 -4.29 2.51
C ASN A 48 7.39 -5.68 2.73
N ILE A 49 7.01 -6.65 1.89
CA ILE A 49 7.54 -8.02 1.95
C ILE A 49 9.06 -8.06 1.76
N THR A 50 9.63 -7.12 1.00
CA THR A 50 11.09 -7.01 0.82
C THR A 50 11.84 -6.58 2.09
N ARG A 51 11.12 -6.19 3.15
CA ARG A 51 11.66 -5.84 4.48
C ARG A 51 11.03 -6.71 5.56
N ASP A 52 11.14 -8.03 5.37
CA ASP A 52 10.68 -9.06 6.29
C ASP A 52 9.17 -9.04 6.59
N GLY A 53 8.37 -8.38 5.75
CA GLY A 53 6.92 -8.43 5.84
C GLY A 53 6.38 -9.79 5.38
N GLU A 54 5.38 -10.31 6.07
CA GLU A 54 4.68 -11.54 5.68
C GLU A 54 3.46 -11.21 4.81
N GLY A 55 3.35 -11.86 3.65
CA GLY A 55 2.19 -11.75 2.77
C GLY A 55 1.24 -12.92 2.90
N LYS A 56 -0.07 -12.65 2.99
CA LYS A 56 -1.14 -13.66 2.94
C LYS A 56 -2.19 -13.27 1.91
N PRO A 57 -2.57 -14.16 0.97
CA PRO A 57 -3.71 -13.92 0.10
C PRO A 57 -4.96 -13.65 0.93
N ILE A 58 -5.79 -12.73 0.45
CA ILE A 58 -7.11 -12.48 1.02
C ILE A 58 -8.14 -12.54 -0.12
N GLU A 59 -9.41 -12.76 0.21
CA GLU A 59 -10.46 -12.68 -0.80
C GLU A 59 -10.70 -11.22 -1.21
N VAL A 60 -10.96 -11.01 -2.50
CA VAL A 60 -11.43 -9.73 -3.01
C VAL A 60 -12.85 -9.52 -2.49
N ASN A 61 -13.12 -8.32 -1.96
CA ASN A 61 -14.45 -7.92 -1.53
C ASN A 61 -14.97 -6.75 -2.38
N ASN A 62 -16.24 -6.39 -2.16
CA ASN A 62 -16.91 -5.35 -2.94
C ASN A 62 -16.24 -3.97 -2.78
N ASP A 63 -15.74 -3.64 -1.60
CA ASP A 63 -15.08 -2.35 -1.35
C ASP A 63 -13.77 -2.24 -2.15
N MET A 64 -12.99 -3.33 -2.21
CA MET A 64 -11.76 -3.40 -3.01
C MET A 64 -12.06 -3.28 -4.51
N GLU A 65 -13.10 -3.94 -5.00
CA GLU A 65 -13.52 -3.84 -6.41
C GLU A 65 -14.01 -2.43 -6.75
N PHE A 66 -14.79 -1.80 -5.86
CA PHE A 66 -15.27 -0.43 -6.04
C PHE A 66 -14.12 0.58 -6.13
N LEU A 67 -13.21 0.55 -5.15
CA LEU A 67 -12.02 1.42 -5.13
C LEU A 67 -11.11 1.19 -6.35
N SER A 68 -11.12 -0.02 -6.93
CA SER A 68 -10.36 -0.33 -8.15
C SER A 68 -10.79 0.46 -9.37
N GLN A 69 -12.10 0.74 -9.46
CA GLN A 69 -12.74 1.37 -10.62
C GLN A 69 -12.70 2.89 -10.51
N GLU A 70 -12.85 3.44 -9.31
CA GLU A 70 -12.76 4.90 -9.09
C GLU A 70 -11.37 5.47 -9.40
N GLU A 71 -10.32 4.69 -9.17
CA GLU A 71 -8.93 5.12 -9.35
C GLU A 71 -8.40 4.93 -10.79
N GLN A 72 -9.23 4.46 -11.73
CA GLN A 72 -8.82 4.36 -13.14
C GLN A 72 -8.96 5.72 -13.83
N PRO A 73 -7.92 6.25 -14.49
CA PRO A 73 -8.09 7.38 -15.38
C PRO A 73 -9.04 6.97 -16.53
N GLY A 74 -10.12 7.72 -16.70
CA GLY A 74 -11.08 7.56 -17.80
C GLY A 74 -10.49 7.85 -19.17
#